data_AF-A0A2N2WCQ1-F1
#
_entry.id   AF-A0A2N2WCQ1-F1
#
_cell.length_a   1.000
_cell.length_b   1.000
_cell.length_c   1.000
_cell.angle_alpha   90.00
_cell.angle_beta   90.00
_cell.angle_gamma   90.00
#
_symmetry.space_group_name_H-M   'P 1'
#
loop_
_entity.id
_entity.type
_entity.pdbx_description
1 polymer ?
#
loop_
_entity_poly.entity_id
_entity_poly.type
_entity_poly.pdbx_seq_one_letter_code
_entity_poly.pdbx_strand_id
1 'polypeptide(L)'
;MEESVRFLKKIEKIRSQIFRLHRENLSLDIFLDKVHGAPLEEYEKASNQYNKNIEEEKKLEIELEYLIQELKLNYPAMYNKWIDIHLSICKKIIDSSPGDNFNSTRRFVAEESIEEWQKVKNGEIAFHIPNAYYLSDYDRFCDQIFASSFSEPGTTENPTKQE
;
A
#
# COMPACT_ATOMS: atom_id res chain seq x y z
N MET A 1 -11.79 15.71 -13.59
CA MET A 1 -11.56 15.38 -12.15
C MET A 1 -12.06 13.97 -11.82
N GLU A 2 -13.27 13.60 -12.24
CA GLU A 2 -13.80 12.26 -11.96
C GLU A 2 -12.99 11.11 -12.61
N GLU A 3 -12.54 11.31 -13.86
CA GLU A 3 -11.70 10.34 -14.58
C GLU A 3 -10.35 10.12 -13.91
N SER A 4 -9.66 11.20 -13.51
CA SER A 4 -8.36 11.11 -12.84
C SER A 4 -8.44 10.45 -11.45
N VAL A 5 -9.57 10.63 -10.74
CA VAL A 5 -9.83 9.92 -9.47
C VAL A 5 -10.12 8.44 -9.72
N ARG A 6 -10.90 8.09 -10.74
CA ARG A 6 -11.13 6.70 -11.13
C ARG A 6 -9.83 6.00 -11.51
N PHE A 7 -8.98 6.70 -12.27
CA PHE A 7 -7.68 6.20 -12.68
C PHE A 7 -6.75 5.97 -11.49
N LEU A 8 -6.69 6.94 -10.56
CA LEU A 8 -5.93 6.77 -9.32
C LEU A 8 -6.43 5.59 -8.46
N LYS A 9 -7.75 5.38 -8.37
CA LYS A 9 -8.32 4.21 -7.67
C LYS A 9 -7.89 2.88 -8.31
N LYS A 10 -7.70 2.83 -9.63
CA LYS A 10 -7.19 1.63 -10.32
C LYS A 10 -5.74 1.36 -9.91
N ILE A 11 -4.88 2.39 -9.94
CA ILE A 11 -3.48 2.31 -9.50
C ILE A 11 -3.41 1.80 -8.05
N GLU A 12 -4.18 2.41 -7.15
CA GLU A 12 -4.16 2.03 -5.74
C GLU A 12 -4.65 0.60 -5.51
N LYS A 13 -5.65 0.15 -6.28
CA LYS A 13 -6.13 -1.23 -6.22
C LYS A 13 -5.02 -2.22 -6.57
N ILE A 14 -4.25 -1.95 -7.63
CA ILE A 14 -3.15 -2.83 -8.05
C ILE A 14 -2.01 -2.82 -7.01
N ARG A 15 -1.63 -1.64 -6.51
CA ARG A 15 -0.63 -1.52 -5.43
C ARG A 15 -1.03 -2.29 -4.18
N SER A 16 -2.30 -2.19 -3.75
CA SER A 16 -2.83 -2.97 -2.61
C SER A 16 -2.83 -4.48 -2.89
N GLN A 17 -3.12 -4.91 -4.12
CA GLN A 17 -3.03 -6.32 -4.50
C GLN A 17 -1.59 -6.86 -4.37
N ILE A 18 -0.59 -6.12 -4.87
CA ILE A 18 0.83 -6.48 -4.70
C ILE A 18 1.19 -6.58 -3.21
N PHE A 19 0.81 -5.58 -2.42
CA PHE A 19 1.05 -5.57 -0.97
C PHE A 19 0.44 -6.79 -0.25
N ARG A 20 -0.76 -7.23 -0.66
CA ARG A 20 -1.39 -8.44 -0.11
C ARG A 20 -0.66 -9.72 -0.52
N LEU A 21 -0.21 -9.82 -1.78
CA LEU A 21 0.61 -10.95 -2.24
C LEU A 21 1.91 -11.06 -1.45
N HIS A 22 2.59 -9.93 -1.17
CA HIS A 22 3.78 -9.90 -0.30
C HIS A 22 3.49 -10.47 1.10
N ARG A 23 2.37 -10.05 1.71
CA ARG A 23 1.97 -10.53 3.03
C ARG A 23 1.64 -12.02 3.04
N GLU A 24 0.95 -12.50 2.01
CA GLU A 24 0.63 -13.92 1.84
C GLU A 24 1.90 -14.74 1.65
N ASN A 25 2.82 -14.28 0.79
CA ASN A 25 4.10 -14.94 0.55
C ASN A 25 4.97 -15.01 1.79
N LEU A 26 5.00 -13.97 2.62
CA LEU A 26 5.70 -14.04 3.91
C LEU A 26 5.13 -15.13 4.82
N SER A 27 3.80 -15.31 4.80
CA SER A 27 3.16 -16.36 5.60
C SER A 27 3.49 -17.75 5.08
N LEU A 28 3.56 -17.90 3.75
CA LEU A 28 3.97 -19.14 3.08
C LEU A 28 5.45 -19.46 3.33
N ASP A 29 6.33 -18.46 3.28
CA ASP A 29 7.76 -18.59 3.52
C ASP A 29 8.04 -19.06 4.96
N ILE A 30 7.40 -18.42 5.94
CA ILE A 30 7.46 -18.85 7.36
C ILE A 30 6.96 -20.30 7.53
N PHE A 31 5.93 -20.70 6.78
CA PHE A 31 5.47 -22.09 6.78
C PHE A 31 6.54 -23.02 6.19
N LEU A 32 7.06 -22.73 5.00
CA LEU A 32 8.06 -23.55 4.32
C LEU A 32 9.34 -23.73 5.15
N ASP A 33 9.78 -22.68 5.87
CA ASP A 33 10.96 -22.72 6.74
C ASP A 33 10.78 -23.59 8.00
N LYS A 34 9.57 -23.61 8.59
CA LYS A 34 9.32 -24.25 9.89
C LYS A 34 8.97 -25.73 9.79
N VAL A 35 8.75 -26.23 8.58
CA VAL A 35 8.07 -27.49 8.36
C VAL A 35 9.10 -28.60 8.11
N HIS A 36 9.69 -29.06 9.20
CA HIS A 36 10.30 -30.39 9.22
C HIS A 36 9.20 -31.45 9.40
N GLY A 37 8.74 -32.05 8.31
CA GLY A 37 7.86 -33.22 8.33
C GLY A 37 6.38 -33.01 8.03
N ALA A 38 5.96 -31.91 7.37
CA ALA A 38 4.60 -31.88 6.81
C ALA A 38 4.41 -32.95 5.73
N PRO A 39 3.16 -33.36 5.48
CA PRO A 39 2.82 -34.12 4.29
C PRO A 39 3.33 -33.42 3.02
N LEU A 40 3.92 -34.20 2.11
CA LEU A 40 4.46 -33.70 0.83
C LEU A 40 3.44 -32.84 0.07
N GLU A 41 2.17 -33.23 0.09
CA GLU A 41 1.08 -32.50 -0.57
C GLU A 41 0.89 -31.07 -0.03
N GLU A 42 1.02 -30.86 1.28
CA GLU A 42 0.90 -29.53 1.88
C GLU A 42 2.07 -28.63 1.51
N TYR A 43 3.28 -29.21 1.49
CA TYR A 43 4.49 -28.53 1.04
C TYR A 43 4.40 -28.14 -0.45
N GLU A 44 4.00 -29.07 -1.31
CA GLU A 44 3.82 -28.82 -2.75
C GLU A 44 2.76 -27.75 -3.00
N LYS A 45 1.64 -27.79 -2.27
CA LYS A 45 0.59 -26.78 -2.38
C LYS A 45 1.09 -25.40 -1.97
N ALA A 46 1.81 -25.29 -0.85
CA ALA A 46 2.38 -24.02 -0.38
C ALA A 46 3.43 -23.47 -1.36
N SER A 47 4.33 -24.32 -1.85
CA SER A 47 5.35 -23.97 -2.83
C SER A 47 4.74 -23.51 -4.17
N ASN A 48 3.73 -24.22 -4.68
CA ASN A 48 3.02 -23.84 -5.89
C ASN A 48 2.29 -22.50 -5.74
N GLN A 49 1.65 -22.25 -4.59
CA GLN A 49 0.98 -20.99 -4.32
C GLN A 49 1.99 -19.83 -4.22
N TYR A 50 3.13 -20.05 -3.56
CA TYR A 50 4.20 -19.06 -3.45
C TYR A 50 4.73 -18.64 -4.83
N ASN A 51 5.03 -19.61 -5.70
CA ASN A 51 5.49 -19.36 -7.07
C ASN A 51 4.41 -18.63 -7.89
N LYS A 52 3.15 -19.04 -7.78
CA LYS A 52 2.03 -18.37 -8.46
C LYS A 52 1.88 -16.91 -8.02
N ASN A 53 2.03 -16.63 -6.73
CA ASN A 53 1.98 -15.27 -6.21
C ASN A 53 3.12 -14.41 -6.75
N ILE A 54 4.34 -14.94 -6.86
CA ILE A 54 5.48 -14.23 -7.48
C ILE A 54 5.22 -13.91 -8.95
N GLU A 55 4.65 -14.85 -9.71
CA GLU A 55 4.33 -14.62 -11.11
C GLU A 55 3.25 -13.55 -11.30
N GLU A 56 2.22 -13.56 -10.45
CA GLU A 56 1.15 -12.58 -10.47
C GLU A 56 1.64 -11.20 -10.05
N GLU A 57 2.47 -11.14 -9.01
CA GLU A 57 3.12 -9.92 -8.53
C GLU A 57 3.87 -9.22 -9.67
N LYS A 58 4.74 -9.93 -10.39
CA LYS A 58 5.49 -9.36 -11.52
C LYS A 58 4.60 -8.79 -12.61
N LYS A 59 3.46 -9.43 -12.90
CA LYS A 59 2.50 -8.92 -13.89
C LYS A 59 1.84 -7.64 -13.41
N LEU A 60 1.45 -7.60 -12.14
CA LEU A 60 0.83 -6.44 -11.51
C LEU A 60 1.84 -5.28 -11.38
N GLU A 61 3.11 -5.54 -11.10
CA GLU A 61 4.16 -4.52 -11.06
C GLU A 61 4.34 -3.84 -12.42
N ILE A 62 4.38 -4.61 -13.51
CA ILE A 62 4.47 -4.08 -14.87
C ILE A 62 3.23 -3.23 -15.20
N GLU A 63 2.02 -3.72 -14.88
CA GLU A 63 0.80 -2.94 -15.09
C GLU A 63 0.79 -1.66 -14.25
N LEU A 64 1.22 -1.73 -12.99
CA LEU A 64 1.27 -0.61 -12.07
C LEU A 64 2.22 0.47 -12.57
N GLU A 65 3.44 0.08 -12.98
CA GLU A 65 4.42 1.01 -13.52
C GLU A 65 3.87 1.74 -14.75
N TYR A 66 3.27 1.01 -15.69
CA TYR A 66 2.63 1.61 -16.87
C TYR A 66 1.56 2.64 -16.49
N LEU A 67 0.63 2.28 -15.59
CA LEU A 67 -0.45 3.18 -15.18
C LEU A 67 0.08 4.40 -14.43
N ILE A 68 1.15 4.26 -13.64
CA ILE A 68 1.77 5.38 -12.94
C ILE A 68 2.40 6.35 -13.94
N GLN A 69 3.07 5.86 -14.99
CA GLN A 69 3.59 6.73 -16.05
C GLN A 69 2.46 7.50 -16.75
N GLU A 70 1.35 6.83 -17.05
CA GLU A 70 0.15 7.49 -17.60
C GLU A 70 -0.43 8.53 -16.64
N LEU A 71 -0.49 8.26 -15.33
CA LEU A 71 -0.96 9.21 -14.32
C LEU A 71 -0.04 10.44 -14.26
N LYS A 72 1.28 10.21 -14.28
CA LYS A 72 2.29 11.26 -14.22
C LYS A 72 2.21 12.20 -15.43
N LEU A 73 2.01 11.65 -16.62
CA LEU A 73 1.92 12.42 -17.87
C LEU A 73 0.59 13.17 -17.99
N ASN A 74 -0.53 12.50 -17.73
CA ASN A 74 -1.86 13.06 -18.01
C ASN A 74 -2.46 13.83 -16.81
N TYR A 75 -2.08 13.46 -15.59
CA TYR A 75 -2.67 14.00 -14.36
C TYR A 75 -1.60 14.26 -13.27
N PRO A 76 -0.59 15.12 -13.52
CA PRO A 76 0.54 15.31 -12.60
C PRO A 76 0.14 15.79 -11.20
N ALA A 77 -0.93 16.59 -11.08
CA ALA A 77 -1.47 17.00 -9.77
C ALA A 77 -2.02 15.81 -8.96
N MET A 78 -2.62 14.82 -9.64
CA MET A 78 -3.13 13.61 -9.00
C MET A 78 -2.00 12.64 -8.64
N TYR A 79 -0.96 12.55 -9.46
CA TYR A 79 0.28 11.83 -9.13
C TYR A 79 0.91 12.38 -7.84
N ASN A 80 1.07 13.70 -7.73
CA ASN A 80 1.61 14.30 -6.50
C ASN A 80 0.70 14.06 -5.28
N LYS A 81 -0.62 14.20 -5.46
CA LYS A 81 -1.59 13.93 -4.39
C LYS A 81 -1.52 12.48 -3.91
N TRP A 82 -1.33 11.53 -4.82
CA TRP A 82 -1.15 10.12 -4.49
C TRP A 82 0.05 9.87 -3.59
N ILE A 83 1.19 10.47 -3.94
CA ILE A 83 2.41 10.39 -3.13
C ILE A 83 2.19 11.06 -1.75
N ASP A 84 1.57 12.23 -1.72
CA ASP A 84 1.30 12.95 -0.47
C ASP A 84 0.38 12.14 0.46
N ILE A 85 -0.60 11.40 -0.09
CA ILE A 85 -1.43 10.47 0.68
C ILE A 85 -0.55 9.41 1.34
N HIS A 86 0.33 8.74 0.59
CA HIS A 86 1.19 7.69 1.14
C HIS A 86 2.21 8.20 2.17
N LEU A 87 2.78 9.38 1.95
CA LEU A 87 3.61 10.05 2.95
C LEU A 87 2.83 10.34 4.24
N SER A 88 1.55 10.72 4.13
CA SER A 88 0.69 10.95 5.30
C SER A 88 0.36 9.66 6.05
N ILE A 89 0.21 8.53 5.36
CA ILE A 89 0.02 7.20 5.99
C ILE A 89 1.24 6.87 6.85
N CYS A 90 2.45 6.99 6.29
CA CYS A 90 3.69 6.68 7.01
C CYS A 90 3.84 7.56 8.26
N LYS A 91 3.52 8.86 8.15
CA LYS A 91 3.52 9.77 9.32
C LYS A 91 2.52 9.34 10.38
N LYS A 92 1.29 8.98 10.01
CA LYS A 92 0.29 8.47 10.96
C LYS A 92 0.74 7.18 11.66
N ILE A 93 1.42 6.29 10.92
CA ILE A 93 2.00 5.06 11.48
C ILE A 93 3.07 5.40 12.53
N ILE A 94 3.97 6.35 12.22
CA ILE A 94 4.99 6.83 13.15
C ILE A 94 4.35 7.43 14.41
N ASP A 95 3.36 8.31 14.24
CA ASP A 95 2.69 9.00 15.35
C ASP A 95 1.85 8.05 16.22
N SER A 96 1.37 6.94 15.65
CA SER A 96 0.57 5.93 16.37
C SER A 96 1.40 4.82 17.03
N SER A 97 2.73 4.88 16.95
CA SER A 97 3.64 3.86 17.51
C SER A 97 4.22 4.32 18.86
N PRO A 98 3.67 3.90 20.03
CA PRO A 98 4.21 4.25 21.35
C PRO A 98 5.57 3.57 21.62
N GLY A 99 6.41 4.12 22.51
CA GLY A 99 7.85 3.79 22.62
C GLY A 99 8.27 2.40 23.15
N ASP A 100 7.65 1.29 22.73
CA ASP A 100 8.18 -0.07 22.96
C ASP A 100 9.10 -0.54 21.80
N ASN A 101 9.80 -1.68 21.99
CA ASN A 101 10.79 -2.18 21.03
C ASN A 101 10.20 -2.57 19.66
N PHE A 102 9.01 -3.19 19.64
CA PHE A 102 8.35 -3.56 18.38
C PHE A 102 7.93 -2.29 17.61
N ASN A 103 7.43 -1.31 18.34
CA ASN A 103 7.07 0.00 17.80
C ASN A 103 8.30 0.78 17.33
N SER A 104 9.49 0.52 17.89
CA SER A 104 10.74 1.10 17.41
C SER A 104 11.12 0.59 16.01
N THR A 105 11.04 -0.72 15.76
CA THR A 105 11.27 -1.28 14.42
C THR A 105 10.17 -0.87 13.44
N ARG A 106 8.89 -0.89 13.87
CA ARG A 106 7.77 -0.42 13.05
C ARG A 106 7.97 1.04 12.63
N ARG A 107 8.38 1.90 13.56
CA ARG A 107 8.70 3.30 13.30
C ARG A 107 9.83 3.44 12.30
N PHE A 108 10.93 2.72 12.50
CA PHE A 108 12.07 2.73 11.58
C PHE A 108 11.66 2.35 10.15
N VAL A 109 10.88 1.27 9.98
CA VAL A 109 10.39 0.83 8.67
C VAL A 109 9.42 1.83 8.03
N ALA A 110 8.66 2.56 8.85
CA ALA A 110 7.81 3.64 8.37
C ALA A 110 8.64 4.88 7.93
N GLU A 111 9.76 5.17 8.60
CA GLU A 111 10.72 6.20 8.22
C GLU A 111 11.43 5.82 6.91
N GLU A 112 11.89 4.58 6.74
CA GLU A 112 12.42 4.07 5.46
C GLU A 112 11.37 4.17 4.34
N SER A 113 10.12 3.84 4.64
CA SER A 113 9.04 3.97 3.66
C SER A 113 8.79 5.42 3.24
N ILE A 114 9.01 6.41 4.13
CA ILE A 114 8.97 7.82 3.74
C ILE A 114 10.08 8.12 2.74
N GLU A 115 11.31 7.64 2.97
CA GLU A 115 12.44 7.85 2.07
C GLU A 115 12.16 7.25 0.68
N GLU A 116 11.64 6.02 0.62
CA GLU A 116 11.25 5.40 -0.65
C GLU A 116 10.15 6.19 -1.37
N TRP A 117 9.13 6.70 -0.66
CA TRP A 117 8.14 7.58 -1.27
C TRP A 117 8.71 8.92 -1.74
N GLN A 118 9.77 9.44 -1.10
CA GLN A 118 10.49 10.61 -1.63
C GLN A 118 11.24 10.28 -2.92
N LYS A 119 11.84 9.08 -3.03
CA LYS A 119 12.44 8.60 -4.30
C LYS A 119 11.41 8.53 -5.42
N VAL A 120 10.19 8.04 -5.13
CA VAL A 120 9.05 8.07 -6.09
C VAL A 120 8.73 9.51 -6.52
N LYS A 121 8.67 10.43 -5.56
CA LYS A 121 8.41 11.86 -5.83
C LYS A 121 9.46 12.48 -6.74
N ASN A 122 10.73 12.15 -6.52
CA ASN A 122 11.86 12.62 -7.31
C ASN A 122 12.00 11.91 -8.66
N GLY A 123 11.26 10.80 -8.87
CA GLY A 123 11.32 10.00 -10.08
C GLY A 123 12.53 9.06 -10.14
N GLU A 124 13.12 8.73 -8.99
CA GLU A 124 14.24 7.79 -8.88
C GLU A 124 13.76 6.33 -8.98
N ILE A 125 12.54 6.05 -8.50
CA ILE A 125 11.84 4.78 -8.65
C ILE A 125 10.39 5.02 -9.08
N ALA A 126 9.74 4.02 -9.70
CA ALA A 126 8.38 4.17 -10.22
C ALA A 126 7.30 4.17 -9.11
N PHE A 127 7.44 3.28 -8.12
CA PHE A 127 6.53 3.16 -6.98
C PHE A 127 7.23 2.48 -5.80
N HIS A 128 6.60 2.55 -4.63
CA HIS A 128 7.03 1.86 -3.41
C HIS A 128 5.96 0.88 -2.92
N ILE A 129 6.39 -0.31 -2.50
CA ILE A 129 5.56 -1.29 -1.79
C ILE A 129 6.09 -1.37 -0.35
N PRO A 130 5.36 -0.86 0.66
CA PRO A 130 5.81 -0.89 2.04
C PRO A 130 5.98 -2.33 2.55
N ASN A 131 6.91 -2.52 3.49
CA ASN A 131 7.15 -3.83 4.10
C ASN A 131 5.89 -4.33 4.84
N ALA A 132 5.26 -5.37 4.29
CA ALA A 132 3.99 -5.87 4.77
C ALA A 132 4.03 -6.56 6.15
N TYR A 133 5.22 -6.96 6.62
CA TYR A 133 5.39 -7.55 7.95
C TYR A 133 5.21 -6.50 9.04
N TYR A 134 5.99 -5.42 8.97
CA TYR A 134 5.98 -4.37 9.99
C TYR A 134 4.84 -3.38 9.81
N LEU A 135 4.42 -3.15 8.56
CA LEU A 135 3.36 -2.19 8.21
C LEU A 135 2.07 -2.89 7.76
N SER A 136 1.71 -4.01 8.40
CA SER A 136 0.57 -4.85 8.01
C SER A 136 -0.79 -4.13 7.98
N ASP A 137 -0.91 -2.99 8.67
CA ASP A 137 -2.09 -2.12 8.69
C ASP A 137 -2.02 -0.93 7.73
N TYR A 138 -1.02 -0.88 6.84
CA TYR A 138 -0.84 0.19 5.85
C TYR A 138 -2.07 0.35 4.95
N ASP A 139 -2.61 -0.73 4.40
CA ASP A 139 -3.81 -0.69 3.54
C ASP A 139 -5.03 -0.15 4.29
N ARG A 140 -5.18 -0.45 5.59
CA ARG A 140 -6.26 0.09 6.42
C ARG A 140 -6.16 1.62 6.52
N PHE A 141 -4.96 2.14 6.77
CA PHE A 141 -4.75 3.59 6.76
C PHE A 141 -4.93 4.19 5.37
N CYS A 142 -4.54 3.46 4.33
CA CYS A 142 -4.75 3.85 2.95
C CYS A 142 -6.23 4.07 2.65
N ASP A 143 -7.07 3.08 2.94
CA ASP A 143 -8.52 3.15 2.73
C ASP A 143 -9.14 4.35 3.46
N GLN A 144 -8.76 4.58 4.71
CA GLN A 144 -9.24 5.71 5.52
C GLN A 144 -8.83 7.06 4.92
N ILE A 145 -7.56 7.22 4.56
CA ILE A 145 -7.04 8.50 4.07
C ILE A 145 -7.53 8.76 2.64
N PHE A 146 -7.58 7.76 1.76
CA PHE A 146 -8.15 7.87 0.43
C PHE A 146 -9.62 8.27 0.48
N ALA A 147 -10.43 7.62 1.32
CA ALA A 147 -11.83 7.99 1.50
C ALA A 147 -11.97 9.48 1.90
N SER A 148 -11.18 9.92 2.89
CA SER A 148 -11.21 11.33 3.33
C SER A 148 -10.68 12.33 2.29
N SER A 149 -9.73 11.91 1.45
CA SER A 149 -9.07 12.79 0.47
C SER A 149 -9.93 13.08 -0.76
N PHE A 150 -10.98 12.29 -0.98
CA PHE A 150 -11.87 12.39 -2.14
C PHE A 150 -13.36 12.42 -1.76
N SER A 151 -13.67 12.58 -0.47
CA SER A 151 -15.02 12.94 -0.03
C SER A 151 -15.21 14.45 -0.21
N GLU A 152 -16.38 14.87 -0.70
CA GLU A 152 -16.71 16.30 -0.81
C GLU A 152 -16.75 16.95 0.58
N PRO A 153 -16.14 18.14 0.78
CA PRO A 153 -16.30 18.88 2.01
C PRO A 153 -17.72 19.47 2.07
N GLY A 154 -18.62 18.84 2.84
CA GLY A 154 -19.81 19.49 3.38
C GLY A 154 -21.16 19.01 2.85
N THR A 155 -21.77 18.09 3.59
CA THR A 155 -23.19 18.16 3.93
C THR A 155 -23.32 18.22 5.46
N THR A 156 -22.67 19.21 6.08
CA THR A 156 -23.16 19.70 7.38
C THR A 156 -24.22 20.75 7.08
N GLU A 157 -25.41 20.27 6.72
CA GLU A 157 -26.62 21.07 6.92
C GLU A 157 -26.78 21.25 8.44
N ASN A 158 -26.36 22.41 8.93
CA ASN A 158 -26.89 22.94 10.18
C ASN A 158 -28.39 23.17 9.96
N PRO A 159 -29.31 22.51 10.69
CA PRO A 159 -30.65 23.02 10.78
C PRO A 159 -30.60 24.22 11.73
N THR A 160 -30.30 25.39 11.16
CA THR A 160 -30.69 26.66 11.77
C THR A 160 -32.22 26.68 11.80
N LYS A 161 -32.81 26.22 12.91
CA LYS A 161 -34.17 26.63 13.25
C LYS A 161 -34.07 27.91 14.06
N GLN A 162 -34.15 29.02 13.32
CA GLN A 162 -34.66 30.28 13.82
C GLN A 162 -36.17 30.18 14.03
N GLU A 163 -36.60 30.81 15.12
CA GLU A 163 -37.95 31.26 15.51
C GLU A 163 -39.02 30.23 15.89
#